data_AF-A0A403K4N6-F1
#
_entry.id   AF-A0A403K4N6-F1
#
_cell.length_a   1.000
_cell.length_b   1.000
_cell.length_c   1.000
_cell.angle_alpha   90.00
_cell.angle_beta   90.00
_cell.angle_gamma   90.00
#
_symmetry.space_group_name_H-M   'P 1'
#
loop_
_entity.id
_entity.type
_entity.pdbx_description
1 polymer ?
#
loop_
_entity_poly.entity_id
_entity_poly.type
_entity_poly.pdbx_seq_one_letter_code
_entity_poly.pdbx_strand_id
1 'polypeptide(L)'
;MTTFIQLHLLTAYPAANLNRDDTGAPKTVVLGGATRLRISSQSLKRAWRTSELFEQALAGNIGIRTGRIAREAAQILVESGIEPKKAVDYVKNIANCFGKVKEDKKPKDELTNAETEQLVHISPAEFEAVKALARRLAEEKRPATEEEAELLRHDRMAVDIAMFGRMLAKKTDFNVEAACQVAHAFGVSETIIEDDFFTAVDDLRQASAEDAGAGHLGETGFGSALFYT
;
A
#
# COMPACT_ATOMS: atom_id res chain seq x y z
N MET A 1 23.16 17.24 -22.73
CA MET A 1 22.03 16.34 -22.41
C MET A 1 21.24 16.97 -21.28
N THR A 2 19.91 16.93 -21.33
CA THR A 2 19.04 17.39 -20.25
C THR A 2 18.82 16.26 -19.23
N THR A 3 19.01 16.54 -17.95
CA THR A 3 18.95 15.53 -16.86
C THR A 3 17.54 15.26 -16.35
N PHE A 4 16.61 16.21 -16.57
CA PHE A 4 15.24 16.14 -16.03
C PHE A 4 14.21 16.11 -17.14
N ILE A 5 13.17 15.29 -16.95
CA ILE A 5 11.97 15.26 -17.77
C ILE A 5 10.83 15.79 -16.90
N GLN A 6 10.16 16.84 -17.36
CA GLN A 6 8.98 17.41 -16.71
C GLN A 6 7.73 17.03 -17.49
N LEU A 7 6.74 16.50 -16.78
CA LEU A 7 5.44 16.12 -17.35
C LEU A 7 4.37 17.00 -16.71
N HIS A 8 3.51 17.56 -17.55
CA HIS A 8 2.42 18.45 -17.16
C HIS A 8 1.14 17.95 -17.81
N LEU A 9 0.13 17.63 -17.01
CA LEU A 9 -1.12 17.05 -17.50
C LEU A 9 -2.32 17.86 -16.99
N LEU A 10 -3.32 17.99 -17.86
CA LEU A 10 -4.64 18.51 -17.51
C LEU A 10 -5.67 17.41 -17.78
N THR A 11 -6.29 16.91 -16.71
CA THR A 11 -7.24 15.79 -16.79
C THR A 11 -8.57 16.18 -16.19
N ALA A 12 -9.64 16.13 -16.99
CA ALA A 12 -10.99 16.41 -16.54
C ALA A 12 -11.59 15.15 -15.91
N TYR A 13 -12.11 15.29 -14.69
CA TYR A 13 -12.94 14.27 -14.07
C TYR A 13 -14.35 14.82 -13.84
N PRO A 14 -15.40 14.03 -14.11
CA PRO A 14 -16.76 14.39 -13.77
C PRO A 14 -16.95 14.40 -12.24
N ALA A 15 -18.18 14.68 -11.80
CA ALA A 15 -18.59 14.59 -10.40
C ALA A 15 -18.15 13.24 -9.78
N ALA A 16 -17.16 13.28 -8.89
CA ALA A 16 -16.59 12.11 -8.25
C ALA A 16 -15.85 12.46 -6.95
N ASN A 17 -15.72 11.48 -6.05
CA ASN A 17 -14.87 11.56 -4.87
C ASN A 17 -13.61 10.70 -5.05
N LEU A 18 -12.67 11.17 -5.90
CA LEU A 18 -11.49 10.42 -6.34
C LEU A 18 -10.51 10.10 -5.21
N ASN A 19 -10.36 11.01 -4.25
CA ASN A 19 -9.47 10.83 -3.10
C ASN A 19 -10.04 11.52 -1.86
N ARG A 20 -10.51 10.70 -0.91
CA ARG A 20 -11.10 11.12 0.36
C ARG A 20 -10.14 11.12 1.54
N ASP A 21 -10.48 11.87 2.58
CA ASP A 21 -9.85 11.84 3.89
C ASP A 21 -10.46 10.77 4.82
N ASP A 22 -10.11 10.81 6.10
CA ASP A 22 -10.56 9.89 7.14
C ASP A 22 -12.05 10.04 7.50
N THR A 23 -12.66 11.18 7.19
CA THR A 23 -14.11 11.42 7.37
C THR A 23 -14.94 11.02 6.14
N GLY A 24 -14.28 10.74 5.01
CA GLY A 24 -14.93 10.43 3.74
C GLY A 24 -15.09 11.63 2.81
N ALA A 25 -14.77 12.84 3.27
CA ALA A 25 -14.85 14.05 2.46
C ALA A 25 -13.76 14.07 1.35
N PRO A 26 -14.04 14.67 0.17
CA PRO A 26 -13.02 14.90 -0.85
C PRO A 26 -11.86 15.72 -0.29
N LYS A 27 -10.62 15.30 -0.56
CA LYS A 27 -9.45 16.07 -0.16
C LYS A 27 -9.40 17.39 -0.93
N THR A 28 -9.14 18.47 -0.20
CA THR A 28 -8.98 19.81 -0.77
C THR A 28 -7.62 20.42 -0.46
N VAL A 29 -7.33 21.54 -1.11
CA VAL A 29 -6.21 22.46 -0.82
C VAL A 29 -6.66 23.89 -1.06
N VAL A 30 -6.14 24.84 -0.27
CA VAL A 30 -6.31 26.27 -0.53
C VAL A 30 -5.14 26.76 -1.36
N LEU A 31 -5.41 27.26 -2.57
CA LEU A 31 -4.41 27.78 -3.49
C LEU A 31 -4.90 29.10 -4.11
N GLY A 32 -4.12 30.17 -3.90
CA GLY A 32 -4.50 31.50 -4.37
C GLY A 32 -5.76 32.06 -3.69
N GLY A 33 -6.03 31.66 -2.45
CA GLY A 33 -7.20 32.09 -1.67
C GLY A 33 -8.49 31.30 -1.95
N ALA A 34 -8.50 30.42 -2.95
CA ALA A 34 -9.66 29.58 -3.29
C ALA A 34 -9.44 28.11 -2.88
N THR A 35 -10.52 27.46 -2.46
CA THR A 35 -10.54 26.02 -2.17
C THR A 35 -10.62 25.23 -3.47
N ARG A 36 -9.79 24.18 -3.60
CA ARG A 36 -9.71 23.34 -4.80
C ARG A 36 -9.66 21.87 -4.42
N LEU A 37 -10.24 21.00 -5.24
CA LEU A 37 -10.05 19.56 -5.10
C LEU A 37 -8.58 19.19 -5.22
N ARG A 38 -8.15 18.17 -4.47
CA ARG A 38 -6.77 17.67 -4.47
C ARG A 38 -6.74 16.14 -4.51
N ILE A 39 -5.94 15.58 -5.41
CA ILE A 39 -5.58 14.16 -5.40
C ILE A 39 -4.18 14.02 -4.83
N SER A 40 -4.03 13.16 -3.83
CA SER A 40 -2.75 12.99 -3.17
C SER A 40 -1.71 12.29 -4.05
N SER A 41 -0.45 12.71 -3.99
CA SER A 41 0.62 12.11 -4.80
C SER A 41 0.77 10.61 -4.55
N GLN A 42 0.54 10.14 -3.33
CA GLN A 42 0.52 8.71 -2.99
C GLN A 42 -0.65 7.96 -3.64
N SER A 43 -1.81 8.60 -3.81
CA SER A 43 -2.96 8.00 -4.50
C SER A 43 -2.65 7.83 -5.98
N LEU A 44 -2.06 8.86 -6.62
CA LEU A 44 -1.61 8.82 -8.01
C LEU A 44 -0.54 7.75 -8.22
N LYS A 45 0.54 7.77 -7.43
CA LYS A 45 1.63 6.79 -7.51
C LYS A 45 1.13 5.36 -7.36
N ARG A 46 0.23 5.11 -6.41
CA ARG A 46 -0.36 3.78 -6.24
C ARG A 46 -1.20 3.39 -7.45
N ALA A 47 -2.06 4.28 -7.93
CA ALA A 47 -2.91 4.02 -9.10
C ALA A 47 -2.09 3.65 -10.33
N TRP A 48 -0.98 4.37 -10.60
CA TRP A 48 -0.09 4.03 -11.71
C TRP A 48 0.60 2.69 -11.48
N ARG A 49 1.19 2.47 -10.30
CA ARG A 49 1.95 1.26 -9.97
C ARG A 49 1.13 -0.04 -10.04
N THR A 50 -0.18 0.05 -9.78
CA THR A 50 -1.12 -1.08 -9.84
C THR A 50 -2.03 -1.00 -11.07
N SER A 51 -1.68 -0.20 -12.07
CA SER A 51 -2.41 -0.17 -13.33
C SER A 51 -1.95 -1.33 -14.21
N GLU A 52 -2.86 -1.90 -15.00
CA GLU A 52 -2.54 -2.99 -15.92
C GLU A 52 -1.38 -2.64 -16.86
N LEU A 53 -1.35 -1.41 -17.37
CA LEU A 53 -0.28 -0.94 -18.25
C LEU A 53 1.09 -0.98 -17.57
N PHE A 54 1.18 -0.51 -16.33
CA PHE A 54 2.44 -0.51 -15.57
C PHE A 54 2.86 -1.93 -15.21
N GLU A 55 1.91 -2.76 -14.78
CA GLU A 55 2.13 -4.17 -14.44
C GLU A 55 2.62 -4.99 -15.62
N GLN A 56 2.04 -4.80 -16.79
CA GLN A 56 2.44 -5.46 -18.02
C GLN A 56 3.81 -4.97 -18.51
N ALA A 57 4.03 -3.65 -18.54
CA ALA A 57 5.27 -3.07 -19.06
C ALA A 57 6.50 -3.41 -18.19
N LEU A 58 6.31 -3.58 -16.88
CA LEU A 58 7.39 -3.79 -15.91
C LEU A 58 7.30 -5.15 -15.22
N ALA A 59 6.62 -6.12 -15.86
CA ALA A 59 6.41 -7.46 -15.33
C ALA A 59 7.70 -8.09 -14.77
N GLY A 60 7.60 -8.70 -13.60
CA GLY A 60 8.73 -9.31 -12.89
C GLY A 60 9.69 -8.32 -12.20
N ASN A 61 9.51 -7.00 -12.38
CA ASN A 61 10.38 -5.97 -11.81
C ASN A 61 9.64 -4.99 -10.90
N ILE A 62 8.44 -5.35 -10.42
CA ILE A 62 7.61 -4.51 -9.54
C ILE A 62 7.74 -5.00 -8.10
N GLY A 63 7.96 -4.06 -7.19
CA GLY A 63 8.11 -4.32 -5.77
C GLY A 63 6.79 -4.54 -5.08
N ILE A 64 6.84 -5.25 -3.96
CA ILE A 64 5.67 -5.51 -3.11
C ILE A 64 5.81 -4.65 -1.87
N ARG A 65 4.75 -3.92 -1.49
CA ARG A 65 4.70 -3.21 -0.21
C ARG A 65 3.91 -4.05 0.78
N THR A 66 4.58 -4.61 1.78
CA THR A 66 3.98 -5.57 2.70
C THR A 66 4.64 -5.53 4.07
N GLY A 67 3.89 -5.85 5.12
CA GLY A 67 4.43 -6.20 6.45
C GLY A 67 4.48 -7.72 6.67
N ARG A 68 4.14 -8.52 5.64
CA ARG A 68 3.93 -9.98 5.75
C ARG A 68 5.07 -10.81 5.18
N ILE A 69 6.21 -10.21 4.84
CA ILE A 69 7.30 -10.91 4.16
C ILE A 69 7.81 -12.14 4.92
N ALA A 70 8.04 -12.00 6.23
CA ALA A 70 8.45 -13.13 7.06
C ALA A 70 7.29 -14.08 7.39
N ARG A 71 6.04 -13.60 7.34
CA ARG A 71 4.86 -14.46 7.41
C ARG A 71 4.79 -15.42 6.20
N GLU A 72 5.11 -14.96 5.00
CA GLU A 72 5.20 -15.84 3.82
C GLU A 72 6.27 -16.94 4.00
N ALA A 73 7.41 -16.59 4.60
CA ALA A 73 8.41 -17.59 4.99
C ALA A 73 7.89 -18.57 6.04
N ALA A 74 7.17 -18.10 7.06
CA ALA A 74 6.58 -18.96 8.09
C ALA A 74 5.52 -19.90 7.49
N GLN A 75 4.73 -19.42 6.53
CA GLN A 75 3.74 -20.24 5.84
C GLN A 75 4.40 -21.41 5.09
N ILE A 76 5.52 -21.17 4.40
CA ILE A 76 6.31 -22.24 3.75
C ILE A 76 6.80 -23.29 4.76
N LEU A 77 7.24 -22.85 5.94
CA LEU A 77 7.67 -23.76 7.02
C LEU A 77 6.51 -24.61 7.53
N VAL A 78 5.33 -24.00 7.75
CA VAL A 78 4.12 -24.69 8.21
C VAL A 78 3.64 -25.72 7.19
N GLU A 79 3.62 -25.36 5.90
CA GLU A 79 3.28 -26.27 4.80
C GLU A 79 4.26 -27.45 4.70
N SER A 80 5.49 -27.26 5.16
CA SER A 80 6.51 -28.31 5.24
C SER A 80 6.41 -29.15 6.53
N GLY A 81 5.38 -28.93 7.36
CA GLY A 81 5.09 -29.70 8.57
C GLY A 81 5.70 -29.15 9.86
N ILE A 82 6.22 -27.92 9.87
CA ILE A 82 6.70 -27.26 11.09
C ILE A 82 5.52 -26.66 11.86
N GLU A 83 5.51 -26.84 13.17
CA GLU A 83 4.48 -26.25 14.03
C GLU A 83 4.45 -24.71 13.90
N PRO A 84 3.28 -24.06 13.77
CA PRO A 84 3.16 -22.62 13.55
C PRO A 84 3.94 -21.74 14.52
N LYS A 85 3.95 -22.06 15.81
CA LYS A 85 4.74 -21.32 16.82
C LYS A 85 6.24 -21.39 16.54
N LYS A 86 6.75 -22.57 16.18
CA LYS A 86 8.16 -22.77 15.80
C LYS A 86 8.49 -22.07 14.48
N ALA A 87 7.56 -22.08 13.53
CA ALA A 87 7.74 -21.37 12.27
C ALA A 87 7.90 -19.86 12.48
N VAL A 88 7.11 -19.25 13.38
CA VAL A 88 7.27 -17.84 13.78
C VAL A 88 8.66 -17.59 14.38
N ASP A 89 9.11 -18.46 15.29
CA ASP A 89 10.45 -18.35 15.88
C ASP A 89 11.56 -18.46 14.82
N TYR A 90 11.39 -19.34 13.83
CA TYR A 90 12.40 -19.58 12.79
C TYR A 90 12.60 -18.38 11.87
N VAL A 91 11.53 -17.63 11.60
CA VAL A 91 11.58 -16.47 10.69
C VAL A 91 11.78 -15.15 11.43
N LYS A 92 11.94 -15.15 12.76
CA LYS A 92 12.08 -13.93 13.55
C LYS A 92 13.24 -13.05 13.06
N ASN A 93 14.37 -13.66 12.71
CA ASN A 93 15.53 -12.94 12.17
C ASN A 93 15.26 -12.38 10.77
N ILE A 94 14.50 -13.11 9.93
CA ILE A 94 14.03 -12.61 8.63
C ILE A 94 13.16 -11.36 8.84
N ALA A 95 12.20 -11.40 9.76
CA ALA A 95 11.34 -10.25 10.05
C ALA A 95 12.15 -9.04 10.55
N ASN A 96 13.14 -9.27 11.43
CA ASN A 96 14.02 -8.24 11.95
C ASN A 96 14.91 -7.57 10.89
N CYS A 97 15.24 -8.28 9.80
CA CYS A 97 15.98 -7.70 8.67
C CYS A 97 15.19 -6.58 8.00
N PHE A 98 13.89 -6.79 7.78
CA PHE A 98 13.03 -5.85 7.06
C PHE A 98 12.40 -4.77 7.95
N GLY A 99 12.12 -5.06 9.22
CA GLY A 99 11.45 -4.12 10.11
C GLY A 99 11.43 -4.53 11.58
N LYS A 100 10.61 -3.86 12.39
CA LYS A 100 10.36 -4.29 13.78
C LYS A 100 9.31 -5.40 13.77
N VAL A 101 9.61 -6.54 14.39
CA VAL A 101 8.66 -7.67 14.51
C VAL A 101 7.48 -7.28 15.38
N LYS A 102 6.28 -7.73 15.02
CA LYS A 102 5.09 -7.55 15.86
C LYS A 102 5.16 -8.43 17.10
N GLU A 103 4.74 -7.86 18.22
CA GLU A 103 4.62 -8.56 19.51
C GLU A 103 3.19 -8.41 20.05
N ASP A 104 2.21 -8.95 19.31
CA ASP A 104 0.80 -8.90 19.71
C ASP A 104 0.52 -9.91 20.82
N LYS A 105 0.04 -9.41 21.97
CA LYS A 105 -0.39 -10.24 23.12
C LYS A 105 -1.66 -11.04 22.83
N LYS A 106 -2.48 -10.60 21.86
CA LYS A 106 -3.70 -11.26 21.38
C LYS A 106 -3.65 -11.29 19.85
N PRO A 107 -2.84 -12.17 19.25
CA PRO A 107 -2.67 -12.20 17.81
C PRO A 107 -3.97 -12.64 17.13
N LYS A 108 -4.23 -12.13 15.92
CA LYS A 108 -5.44 -12.48 15.15
C LYS A 108 -5.38 -13.93 14.65
N ASP A 109 -4.17 -14.41 14.38
CA ASP A 109 -3.85 -15.78 13.98
C ASP A 109 -2.46 -16.19 14.46
N GLU A 110 -2.11 -17.47 14.29
CA GLU A 110 -0.86 -18.04 14.81
C GLU A 110 0.41 -17.44 14.18
N LEU A 111 0.31 -16.82 13.00
CA LEU A 111 1.46 -16.26 12.27
C LEU A 111 1.55 -14.74 12.34
N THR A 112 0.64 -14.08 13.07
CA THR A 112 0.60 -12.60 13.18
C THR A 112 1.92 -12.04 13.69
N ASN A 113 2.58 -12.75 14.62
CA ASN A 113 3.87 -12.34 15.19
C ASN A 113 5.08 -12.65 14.30
N ALA A 114 4.89 -13.20 13.10
CA ALA A 114 5.92 -13.22 12.05
C ALA A 114 5.91 -11.95 11.20
N GLU A 115 4.88 -11.10 11.30
CA GLU A 115 4.78 -9.85 10.53
C GLU A 115 5.64 -8.73 11.14
N THR A 116 5.92 -7.71 10.33
CA THR A 116 6.54 -6.46 10.77
C THR A 116 5.48 -5.41 11.13
N GLU A 117 5.77 -4.55 12.10
CA GLU A 117 4.92 -3.41 12.48
C GLU A 117 4.77 -2.41 11.34
N GLN A 118 5.88 -2.12 10.65
CA GLN A 118 5.92 -1.21 9.52
C GLN A 118 5.73 -1.98 8.21
N LEU A 119 5.11 -1.33 7.22
CA LEU A 119 5.14 -1.82 5.84
C LEU A 119 6.52 -1.58 5.24
N VAL A 120 7.01 -2.58 4.50
CA VAL A 120 8.29 -2.53 3.82
C VAL A 120 8.07 -2.71 2.33
N HIS A 121 8.82 -1.97 1.51
CA HIS A 121 8.78 -2.12 0.05
C HIS A 121 9.94 -3.01 -0.37
N ILE A 122 9.62 -4.22 -0.80
CA ILE A 122 10.59 -5.27 -1.15
C ILE A 122 10.63 -5.48 -2.65
N SER A 123 11.80 -5.80 -3.17
CA SER A 123 11.97 -6.21 -4.56
C SER A 123 11.60 -7.68 -4.77
N PRO A 124 11.29 -8.10 -6.02
CA PRO A 124 11.11 -9.51 -6.36
C PRO A 124 12.30 -10.38 -5.97
N ALA A 125 13.54 -9.88 -6.15
CA ALA A 125 14.75 -10.61 -5.81
C ALA A 125 14.91 -10.86 -4.30
N GLU A 126 14.59 -9.86 -3.48
CA GLU A 126 14.55 -10.01 -2.02
C GLU A 126 13.47 -11.01 -1.61
N PHE A 127 12.30 -10.98 -2.26
CA PHE A 127 11.23 -11.93 -1.95
C PHE A 127 11.58 -13.38 -2.33
N GLU A 128 12.19 -13.60 -3.50
CA GLU A 128 12.68 -14.94 -3.87
C GLU A 128 13.76 -15.43 -2.91
N ALA A 129 14.66 -14.55 -2.45
CA ALA A 129 15.68 -14.90 -1.46
C ALA A 129 15.06 -15.33 -0.12
N VAL A 130 14.03 -14.63 0.35
CA VAL A 130 13.25 -15.01 1.54
C VAL A 130 12.61 -16.40 1.36
N LYS A 131 11.96 -16.65 0.22
CA LYS A 131 11.32 -17.94 -0.06
C LYS A 131 12.34 -19.09 -0.16
N ALA A 132 13.49 -18.83 -0.79
CA ALA A 132 14.57 -19.81 -0.90
C ALA A 132 15.17 -20.14 0.48
N LEU A 133 15.37 -19.14 1.33
CA LEU A 133 15.81 -19.36 2.71
C LEU A 133 14.78 -20.15 3.50
N ALA A 134 13.50 -19.81 3.41
CA ALA A 134 12.42 -20.51 4.11
C ALA A 134 12.38 -22.01 3.77
N ARG A 135 12.53 -22.37 2.48
CA ARG A 135 12.60 -23.78 2.04
C ARG A 135 13.79 -24.52 2.65
N ARG A 136 14.97 -23.90 2.67
CA ARG A 136 16.16 -24.48 3.29
C ARG A 136 15.98 -24.71 4.79
N LEU A 137 15.43 -23.73 5.50
CA LEU A 137 15.14 -23.84 6.93
C LEU A 137 14.08 -24.91 7.23
N ALA A 138 13.16 -25.16 6.29
CA ALA A 138 12.19 -26.24 6.39
C ALA A 138 12.87 -27.62 6.37
N GLU A 139 13.82 -27.82 5.45
CA GLU A 139 14.59 -29.06 5.31
C GLU A 139 15.49 -29.30 6.53
N GLU A 140 16.19 -28.25 6.97
CA GLU A 140 17.16 -28.32 8.07
C GLU A 140 16.50 -28.29 9.46
N LYS A 141 15.21 -27.94 9.54
CA LYS A 141 14.43 -27.85 10.79
C LYS A 141 15.14 -27.04 11.88
N ARG A 142 15.59 -25.84 11.52
CA ARG A 142 16.27 -24.91 12.44
C ARG A 142 15.87 -23.45 12.13
N PRO A 143 16.05 -22.53 13.10
CA PRO A 143 15.83 -21.11 12.86
C PRO A 143 16.88 -20.51 11.91
N ALA A 144 16.51 -19.39 11.28
CA ALA A 144 17.44 -18.56 10.51
C ALA A 144 18.52 -17.98 11.43
N THR A 145 19.78 -18.04 11.03
CA THR A 145 20.85 -17.27 11.67
C THR A 145 20.74 -15.78 11.30
N GLU A 146 21.44 -14.90 12.01
CA GLU A 146 21.42 -13.47 11.71
C GLU A 146 22.07 -13.19 10.34
N GLU A 147 23.15 -13.90 10.02
CA GLU A 147 23.88 -13.75 8.76
C GLU A 147 23.05 -14.22 7.56
N GLU A 148 22.34 -15.35 7.68
CA GLU A 148 21.46 -15.84 6.60
C GLU A 148 20.26 -14.92 6.37
N ALA A 149 19.82 -14.20 7.39
CA ALA A 149 18.68 -13.30 7.33
C ALA A 149 19.01 -11.94 6.70
N GLU A 150 20.27 -11.65 6.34
CA GLU A 150 20.67 -10.44 5.62
C GLU A 150 20.24 -10.49 4.14
N LEU A 151 18.93 -10.33 3.92
CA LEU A 151 18.28 -10.56 2.64
C LEU A 151 18.03 -9.28 1.82
N LEU A 152 18.29 -8.11 2.39
CA LEU A 152 18.20 -6.83 1.70
C LEU A 152 19.30 -6.71 0.63
N ARG A 153 18.96 -6.08 -0.51
CA ARG A 153 19.86 -5.99 -1.66
C ARG A 153 19.94 -4.58 -2.24
N HIS A 154 21.06 -4.27 -2.88
CA HIS A 154 21.22 -3.09 -3.74
C HIS A 154 21.04 -3.43 -5.22
N ASP A 155 21.34 -4.68 -5.62
CA ASP A 155 21.20 -5.16 -6.98
C ASP A 155 19.77 -5.67 -7.26
N ARG A 156 19.39 -5.73 -8.55
CA ARG A 156 18.10 -6.29 -9.02
C ARG A 156 16.89 -5.67 -8.30
N MET A 157 16.97 -4.37 -8.06
CA MET A 157 15.94 -3.60 -7.38
C MET A 157 14.67 -3.49 -8.23
N ALA A 158 13.52 -3.35 -7.57
CA ALA A 158 12.28 -3.09 -8.27
C ALA A 158 12.22 -1.67 -8.87
N VAL A 159 11.60 -1.53 -10.04
CA VAL A 159 11.50 -0.27 -10.77
C VAL A 159 10.71 0.77 -9.98
N ASP A 160 9.62 0.37 -9.34
CA ASP A 160 8.80 1.26 -8.51
C ASP A 160 9.51 1.72 -7.22
N ILE A 161 10.45 0.94 -6.68
CA ILE A 161 11.36 1.38 -5.61
C ILE A 161 12.32 2.43 -6.14
N ALA A 162 12.93 2.23 -7.31
CA ALA A 162 13.84 3.21 -7.91
C ALA A 162 13.10 4.52 -8.27
N MET A 163 11.87 4.42 -8.77
CA MET A 163 11.05 5.58 -9.11
C MET A 163 10.60 6.36 -7.87
N PHE A 164 10.10 5.67 -6.84
CA PHE A 164 9.38 6.32 -5.73
C PHE A 164 10.09 6.26 -4.38
N GLY A 165 11.27 5.67 -4.34
CA GLY A 165 12.13 5.55 -3.17
C GLY A 165 11.72 4.43 -2.22
N ARG A 166 12.63 4.13 -1.30
CA ARG A 166 12.44 3.17 -0.21
C ARG A 166 13.10 3.71 1.05
N MET A 167 12.39 3.58 2.18
CA MET A 167 12.89 3.96 3.49
C MET A 167 12.79 2.77 4.45
N LEU A 168 13.89 2.45 5.12
CA LEU A 168 14.07 1.43 6.13
C LEU A 168 14.73 2.06 7.36
N ALA A 169 14.05 2.04 8.50
CA ALA A 169 14.51 2.75 9.69
C ALA A 169 15.77 2.14 10.33
N LYS A 170 15.89 0.80 10.32
CA LYS A 170 17.02 0.08 10.95
C LYS A 170 18.18 -0.19 10.00
N LYS A 171 17.92 -0.31 8.70
CA LYS A 171 18.89 -0.69 7.66
C LYS A 171 18.98 0.42 6.62
N THR A 172 19.41 1.60 7.08
CA THR A 172 19.41 2.84 6.29
C THR A 172 20.30 2.78 5.05
N ASP A 173 21.31 1.91 5.04
CA ASP A 173 22.20 1.70 3.89
C ASP A 173 21.48 1.15 2.66
N PHE A 174 20.28 0.59 2.85
CA PHE A 174 19.41 0.06 1.81
C PHE A 174 18.27 1.02 1.44
N ASN A 175 18.29 2.25 1.96
CA ASN A 175 17.39 3.30 1.51
C ASN A 175 17.67 3.65 0.05
N VAL A 176 16.60 3.97 -0.68
CA VAL A 176 16.67 4.36 -2.09
C VAL A 176 16.03 5.73 -2.21
N GLU A 177 16.78 6.69 -2.74
CA GLU A 177 16.26 8.00 -3.10
C GLU A 177 15.41 7.87 -4.37
N ALA A 178 14.25 8.54 -4.37
CA ALA A 178 13.30 8.47 -5.48
C ALA A 178 13.80 9.22 -6.71
N ALA A 179 13.84 8.57 -7.87
CA ALA A 179 14.14 9.23 -9.14
C ALA A 179 12.99 10.13 -9.64
N CYS A 180 11.74 9.84 -9.23
CA CYS A 180 10.56 10.57 -9.67
C CYS A 180 9.99 11.45 -8.55
N GLN A 181 9.91 12.76 -8.83
CA GLN A 181 9.19 13.70 -7.99
C GLN A 181 7.75 13.84 -8.51
N VAL A 182 6.78 13.52 -7.66
CA VAL A 182 5.35 13.53 -8.02
C VAL A 182 4.61 14.51 -7.12
N ALA A 183 4.06 15.57 -7.70
CA ALA A 183 3.26 16.56 -6.99
C ALA A 183 1.87 16.01 -6.65
N HIS A 184 1.18 16.70 -5.74
CA HIS A 184 -0.27 16.52 -5.58
C HIS A 184 -0.97 17.14 -6.78
N ALA A 185 -1.93 16.44 -7.37
CA ALA A 185 -2.78 17.06 -8.37
C ALA A 185 -3.82 17.96 -7.69
N PHE A 186 -4.15 19.08 -8.31
CA PHE A 186 -5.17 20.00 -7.80
C PHE A 186 -6.04 20.57 -8.91
N GLY A 187 -7.29 20.91 -8.59
CA GLY A 187 -8.21 21.55 -9.54
C GLY A 187 -7.65 22.89 -10.02
N VAL A 188 -7.78 23.22 -11.30
CA VAL A 188 -7.32 24.53 -11.81
C VAL A 188 -8.28 25.67 -11.47
N SER A 189 -9.52 25.35 -11.15
CA SER A 189 -10.57 26.28 -10.74
C SER A 189 -10.93 26.09 -9.26
N GLU A 190 -11.59 27.09 -8.68
CA GLU A 190 -12.26 26.92 -7.39
C GLU A 190 -13.30 25.80 -7.49
N THR A 191 -13.43 25.02 -6.41
CA THR A 191 -14.38 23.90 -6.36
C THR A 191 -15.23 24.00 -5.11
N ILE A 192 -16.53 23.97 -5.29
CA ILE A 192 -17.50 23.75 -4.23
C ILE A 192 -17.71 22.24 -4.12
N ILE A 193 -17.64 21.72 -2.89
CA ILE A 193 -17.99 20.33 -2.61
C ILE A 193 -19.51 20.26 -2.50
N GLU A 194 -20.11 19.34 -3.22
CA GLU A 194 -21.54 19.06 -3.18
C GLU A 194 -21.79 17.83 -2.30
N ASP A 195 -22.83 17.89 -1.47
CA ASP A 195 -23.21 16.80 -0.57
C ASP A 195 -24.30 15.94 -1.23
N ASP A 196 -24.01 14.65 -1.39
CA ASP A 196 -24.97 13.65 -1.87
C ASP A 196 -25.68 12.98 -0.69
N PHE A 197 -26.99 13.22 -0.56
CA PHE A 197 -27.84 12.53 0.42
C PHE A 197 -28.44 11.29 -0.20
N PHE A 198 -28.11 10.12 0.33
CA PHE A 198 -28.58 8.84 -0.19
C PHE A 198 -29.23 7.98 0.90
N THR A 199 -30.18 7.13 0.50
CA THR A 199 -30.80 6.14 1.38
C THR A 199 -30.51 4.73 0.90
N ALA A 200 -30.51 3.78 1.83
CA ALA A 200 -30.61 2.36 1.49
C ALA A 200 -32.00 1.87 1.91
N VAL A 201 -32.77 1.38 0.95
CA VAL A 201 -34.13 0.87 1.17
C VAL A 201 -34.06 -0.58 1.67
N ASP A 202 -34.90 -0.92 2.63
CA ASP A 202 -35.08 -2.29 3.12
C ASP A 202 -36.24 -2.96 2.37
N ASP A 203 -35.90 -3.84 1.43
CA ASP A 203 -36.88 -4.52 0.56
C ASP A 203 -37.88 -5.41 1.33
N LEU A 204 -37.55 -5.85 2.55
CA LEU A 204 -38.44 -6.68 3.38
C LEU A 204 -39.31 -5.85 4.33
N ARG A 205 -38.97 -4.57 4.52
CA ARG A 205 -39.77 -3.65 5.33
C ARG A 205 -40.89 -3.07 4.48
N GLN A 206 -42.13 -3.49 4.74
CA GLN A 206 -43.28 -2.99 4.01
C GLN A 206 -43.42 -1.47 4.19
N ALA A 207 -43.32 -0.74 3.08
CA ALA A 207 -43.60 0.69 3.07
C ALA A 207 -45.05 0.95 3.52
N SER A 208 -45.23 1.86 4.46
CA SER A 208 -46.52 2.31 4.97
C SER A 208 -46.72 3.80 4.68
N ALA A 209 -47.90 4.33 4.95
CA ALA A 209 -48.18 5.77 4.76
C ALA A 209 -47.25 6.68 5.59
N GLU A 210 -46.63 6.16 6.65
CA GLU A 210 -45.76 6.91 7.57
C GLU A 210 -44.28 6.52 7.45
N ASP A 211 -43.94 5.46 6.71
CA ASP A 211 -42.58 4.92 6.62
C ASP A 211 -42.31 4.40 5.20
N ALA A 212 -41.43 5.08 4.46
CA ALA A 212 -41.06 4.72 3.10
C ALA A 212 -40.17 3.46 3.01
N GLY A 213 -39.83 2.82 4.13
CA GLY A 213 -39.00 1.61 4.16
C GLY A 213 -37.49 1.91 4.08
N ALA A 214 -37.04 3.11 4.45
CA ALA A 214 -35.62 3.43 4.49
C ALA A 214 -34.94 2.71 5.67
N GLY A 215 -33.93 1.89 5.38
CA GLY A 215 -33.09 1.22 6.37
C GLY A 215 -31.87 2.04 6.78
N HIS A 216 -31.42 2.99 5.95
CA HIS A 216 -30.29 3.86 6.21
C HIS A 216 -30.42 5.20 5.48
N LEU A 217 -29.86 6.26 6.07
CA LEU A 217 -29.62 7.56 5.44
C LEU A 217 -28.13 7.89 5.63
N GLY A 218 -27.47 8.26 4.54
CA GLY A 218 -26.06 8.64 4.51
C GLY A 218 -25.84 9.91 3.70
N GLU A 219 -24.65 10.47 3.87
CA GLU A 219 -24.19 11.67 3.18
C GLU A 219 -22.77 11.44 2.65
N THR A 220 -22.47 11.91 1.45
CA THR A 220 -21.11 11.86 0.88
C THR A 220 -20.81 13.06 0.01
N GLY A 221 -19.68 13.72 0.27
CA GLY A 221 -19.21 14.83 -0.56
C GLY A 221 -18.61 14.36 -1.89
N PHE A 222 -18.88 15.10 -2.96
CA PHE A 222 -18.26 14.92 -4.28
C PHE A 222 -17.98 16.27 -4.95
N GLY A 223 -17.26 16.23 -6.07
CA GLY A 223 -17.07 17.41 -6.90
C GLY A 223 -16.49 17.07 -8.27
N SER A 224 -16.42 18.08 -9.13
CA SER A 224 -15.91 17.98 -10.50
C SER A 224 -14.81 19.02 -10.71
N ALA A 225 -13.72 18.65 -11.39
CA ALA A 225 -12.65 19.59 -11.71
C ALA A 225 -11.80 19.12 -12.89
N LEU A 226 -11.16 20.09 -13.54
CA LEU A 226 -9.99 19.87 -14.37
C LEU A 226 -8.75 19.90 -13.47
N PHE A 227 -8.05 18.78 -13.33
CA PHE A 227 -6.89 18.65 -12.45
C PHE A 227 -5.60 18.90 -13.21
N TYR A 228 -4.72 19.69 -12.61
CA TYR A 228 -3.33 19.83 -13.02
C TYR A 228 -2.46 18.85 -12.24
N THR A 229 -1.66 18.04 -12.94
CA THR A 229 -0.69 17.08 -12.38
C THR A 229 0.69 17.33 -12.95
#